data_AF-A0A3N7HAZ7-F1
#
_entry.id   AF-A0A3N7HAZ7-F1
#
_cell.length_a   1.000
_cell.length_b   1.000
_cell.length_c   1.000
_cell.angle_alpha   90.00
_cell.angle_beta   90.00
_cell.angle_gamma   90.00
#
_symmetry.space_group_name_H-M   'P 1'
#
loop_
_entity.id
_entity.type
_entity.pdbx_description
1 polymer ?
#
loop_
_entity_poly.entity_id
_entity_poly.type
_entity_poly.pdbx_seq_one_letter_code
_entity_poly.pdbx_strand_id
1 'polypeptide(L)'
;MNPQIVKTATTCILILLLGGFSLKAGEIEINISKRYLNFPVSHEVDRAEMIFQVDGKPDLSVVIRLAHDQTDYWVFKDVSDLKGKTVKITYRGDDGGLARIYQADTLAGQDSLYSERNRPQFHFTTRRGWINDPNGLIYHDGQYHLFYQHNPYEREWQNMHWGHAISDDLIHWEELPDALYPDELGTMFSGSAVIDYDNTAGFNT
;
A
#
# COMPACT_ATOMS: atom_id res chain seq x y z
N MET A 1 -67.38 -9.64 -31.24
CA MET A 1 -66.25 -8.91 -30.64
C MET A 1 -65.42 -9.89 -29.83
N ASN A 2 -64.16 -10.03 -30.23
CA ASN A 2 -62.98 -10.67 -29.60
C ASN A 2 -63.11 -11.98 -28.77
N PRO A 3 -62.44 -13.09 -29.18
CA PRO A 3 -62.19 -14.23 -28.32
C PRO A 3 -60.99 -13.96 -27.37
N GLN A 4 -61.12 -14.38 -26.12
CA GLN A 4 -60.09 -14.30 -25.08
C GLN A 4 -58.99 -15.33 -25.34
N ILE A 5 -57.76 -14.85 -25.54
CA ILE A 5 -56.55 -15.67 -25.65
C ILE A 5 -56.00 -15.89 -24.24
N VAL A 6 -56.09 -17.11 -23.74
CA VAL A 6 -55.39 -17.55 -22.52
C VAL A 6 -53.91 -17.71 -22.87
N LYS A 7 -53.05 -16.84 -22.34
CA LYS A 7 -51.59 -16.99 -22.42
C LYS A 7 -51.11 -17.78 -21.20
N THR A 8 -50.67 -19.01 -21.43
CA THR A 8 -49.98 -19.84 -20.45
C THR A 8 -48.60 -19.22 -20.17
N ALA A 9 -48.36 -18.73 -18.96
CA ALA A 9 -47.05 -18.23 -18.54
C ALA A 9 -46.14 -19.41 -18.17
N THR A 10 -45.14 -19.69 -19.00
CA THR A 10 -44.07 -20.63 -18.68
C THR A 10 -43.05 -19.91 -17.79
N THR A 11 -43.10 -20.16 -16.49
CA THR A 11 -42.08 -19.71 -15.53
C THR A 11 -40.76 -20.40 -15.84
N CYS A 12 -39.81 -19.70 -16.46
CA CYS A 12 -38.42 -20.13 -16.52
C CYS A 12 -37.81 -19.98 -15.12
N ILE A 13 -37.55 -21.11 -14.46
CA ILE A 13 -36.76 -21.17 -13.23
C ILE A 13 -35.31 -20.89 -13.64
N LEU A 14 -34.84 -19.68 -13.37
CA LEU A 14 -33.43 -19.33 -13.47
C LEU A 14 -32.72 -19.99 -12.28
N ILE A 15 -32.06 -21.14 -12.52
CA ILE A 15 -31.19 -21.76 -11.54
C ILE A 15 -29.94 -20.88 -11.46
N LEU A 16 -29.87 -20.00 -10.45
CA LEU A 16 -28.60 -19.38 -10.05
C LEU A 16 -27.70 -20.49 -9.49
N LEU A 17 -26.80 -21.00 -10.34
CA LEU A 17 -25.62 -21.70 -9.88
C LEU A 17 -24.72 -20.67 -9.20
N LEU A 18 -24.87 -20.50 -7.88
CA LEU A 18 -23.86 -19.89 -7.02
C LEU A 18 -22.66 -20.83 -6.95
N GLY A 19 -21.89 -20.86 -8.03
CA GLY A 19 -20.54 -21.42 -8.02
C GLY A 19 -19.68 -20.49 -7.18
N GLY A 20 -19.47 -20.86 -5.92
CA GLY A 20 -18.44 -20.22 -5.10
C GLY A 20 -17.08 -20.51 -5.74
N PHE A 21 -16.59 -19.60 -6.57
CA PHE A 21 -15.18 -19.56 -6.90
C PHE A 21 -14.44 -19.18 -5.62
N SER A 22 -13.96 -20.17 -4.90
CA SER A 22 -12.92 -19.95 -3.90
C SER A 22 -11.67 -19.58 -4.68
N LEU A 23 -11.35 -18.28 -4.76
CA LEU A 23 -10.03 -17.87 -5.22
C LEU A 23 -9.01 -18.53 -4.28
N LYS A 24 -8.19 -19.42 -4.84
CA LYS A 24 -7.05 -19.98 -4.13
C LYS A 24 -6.04 -18.85 -3.95
N ALA A 25 -5.53 -18.68 -2.74
CA ALA A 25 -4.42 -17.76 -2.52
C ALA A 25 -3.18 -18.28 -3.26
N GLY A 26 -2.52 -17.38 -3.99
CA GLY A 26 -1.20 -17.61 -4.59
C GLY A 26 -0.09 -17.29 -3.60
N GLU A 27 1.09 -17.88 -3.81
CA GLU A 27 2.24 -17.71 -2.93
C GLU A 27 3.54 -17.70 -3.73
N ILE A 28 4.45 -16.80 -3.33
CA ILE A 28 5.85 -16.79 -3.80
C ILE A 28 6.80 -16.60 -2.63
N GLU A 29 8.01 -17.13 -2.76
CA GLU A 29 9.13 -16.86 -1.85
C GLU A 29 10.24 -16.12 -2.58
N ILE A 30 10.74 -15.05 -1.97
CA ILE A 30 11.75 -14.18 -2.56
C ILE A 30 12.93 -14.07 -1.61
N ASN A 31 14.11 -14.51 -2.04
CA ASN A 31 15.37 -14.23 -1.35
C ASN A 31 15.82 -12.80 -1.66
N ILE A 32 15.82 -11.92 -0.66
CA ILE A 32 16.07 -10.49 -0.86
C ILE A 32 17.56 -10.23 -1.11
N SER A 33 17.85 -9.67 -2.27
CA SER A 33 19.21 -9.30 -2.69
C SER A 33 19.34 -7.83 -3.12
N LYS A 34 18.20 -7.18 -3.40
CA LYS A 34 18.10 -5.80 -3.87
C LYS A 34 17.39 -4.92 -2.86
N ARG A 35 17.46 -3.61 -3.06
CA ARG A 35 16.87 -2.61 -2.17
C ARG A 35 15.33 -2.61 -2.17
N TYR A 36 14.71 -2.77 -3.33
CA TYR A 36 13.26 -2.59 -3.49
C TYR A 36 12.59 -3.83 -4.04
N LEU A 37 11.37 -4.08 -3.59
CA LEU A 37 10.36 -4.83 -4.34
C LEU A 37 9.45 -3.84 -5.06
N ASN A 38 9.22 -4.03 -6.36
CA ASN A 38 8.30 -3.23 -7.17
C ASN A 38 7.04 -4.05 -7.48
N PHE A 39 5.88 -3.43 -7.29
CA PHE A 39 4.56 -4.07 -7.47
C PHE A 39 3.79 -3.35 -8.57
N PRO A 40 3.27 -4.07 -9.58
CA PRO A 40 2.41 -3.48 -10.59
C PRO A 40 0.99 -3.33 -10.04
N VAL A 41 0.37 -2.18 -10.25
CA VAL A 41 -0.99 -1.89 -9.78
C VAL A 41 -1.87 -1.44 -10.93
N SER A 42 -3.14 -1.88 -10.91
CA SER A 42 -4.14 -1.53 -11.93
C SER A 42 -5.52 -1.35 -11.31
N HIS A 43 -6.29 -0.38 -11.79
CA HIS A 43 -7.68 -0.21 -11.34
C HIS A 43 -8.67 -1.14 -12.03
N GLU A 44 -8.20 -1.92 -13.01
CA GLU A 44 -8.98 -2.96 -13.69
C GLU A 44 -9.06 -4.27 -12.89
N VAL A 45 -8.33 -4.39 -11.77
CA VAL A 45 -8.35 -5.55 -10.89
C VAL A 45 -8.90 -5.20 -9.51
N ASP A 46 -9.59 -6.15 -8.88
CA ASP A 46 -10.11 -5.99 -7.53
C ASP A 46 -9.01 -5.96 -6.47
N ARG A 47 -9.27 -5.25 -5.39
CA ARG A 47 -8.43 -5.25 -4.20
C ARG A 47 -8.45 -6.65 -3.58
N ALA A 48 -7.27 -7.16 -3.25
CA ALA A 48 -7.16 -8.33 -2.40
C ALA A 48 -6.02 -8.17 -1.39
N GLU A 49 -6.09 -8.98 -0.34
CA GLU A 49 -5.08 -8.99 0.71
C GLU A 49 -3.78 -9.64 0.21
N MET A 50 -2.67 -8.98 0.49
CA MET A 50 -1.30 -9.43 0.32
C MET A 50 -0.61 -9.44 1.69
N ILE A 51 -0.03 -10.57 2.06
CA ILE A 51 0.62 -10.77 3.35
C ILE A 51 2.11 -11.03 3.11
N PHE A 52 2.95 -10.23 3.75
CA PHE A 52 4.41 -10.40 3.78
C PHE A 52 4.81 -11.08 5.08
N GLN A 53 5.49 -12.21 4.98
CA GLN A 53 5.97 -12.98 6.12
C GLN A 53 7.48 -13.11 6.07
N VAL A 54 8.14 -12.83 7.20
CA VAL A 54 9.59 -12.93 7.36
C VAL A 54 9.89 -13.54 8.72
N ASP A 55 10.77 -14.53 8.75
CA ASP A 55 11.15 -15.18 10.00
C ASP A 55 11.66 -14.17 11.05
N GLY A 56 11.10 -14.27 12.26
CA GLY A 56 11.37 -13.38 13.39
C GLY A 56 10.82 -11.95 13.27
N LYS A 57 9.93 -11.65 12.32
CA LYS A 57 9.22 -10.36 12.24
C LYS A 57 7.70 -10.56 12.24
N PRO A 58 6.92 -9.60 12.76
CA PRO A 58 5.46 -9.61 12.59
C PRO A 58 5.08 -9.60 11.10
N ASP A 59 3.98 -10.26 10.78
CA ASP A 59 3.42 -10.25 9.43
C ASP A 59 2.94 -8.83 9.08
N LEU A 60 3.18 -8.41 7.84
CA LEU A 60 2.61 -7.18 7.30
C LEU A 60 1.50 -7.55 6.32
N SER A 61 0.25 -7.23 6.67
CA SER A 61 -0.91 -7.39 5.78
C SER A 61 -1.27 -6.06 5.13
N VAL A 62 -1.45 -6.07 3.81
CA VAL A 62 -1.86 -4.91 3.01
C VAL A 62 -2.92 -5.34 2.01
N VAL A 63 -3.73 -4.40 1.57
CA VAL A 63 -4.73 -4.60 0.51
C VAL A 63 -4.25 -3.88 -0.74
N ILE A 64 -4.12 -4.61 -1.85
CA ILE A 64 -3.56 -4.08 -3.09
C ILE A 64 -4.32 -4.63 -4.31
N ARG A 65 -4.46 -3.82 -5.36
CA ARG A 65 -4.89 -4.21 -6.71
C ARG A 65 -3.73 -4.72 -7.55
N LEU A 66 -3.14 -5.86 -7.16
CA LEU A 66 -1.95 -6.40 -7.84
C LEU A 66 -2.27 -6.80 -9.28
N ALA A 67 -1.61 -6.17 -10.24
CA ALA A 67 -1.95 -6.30 -11.65
C ALA A 67 -1.29 -7.53 -12.32
N HIS A 68 -2.10 -8.39 -12.90
CA HIS A 68 -1.65 -9.49 -13.76
C HIS A 68 -1.33 -9.00 -15.18
N ASP A 69 -2.23 -8.27 -15.85
CA ASP A 69 -2.04 -7.83 -17.24
C ASP A 69 -1.59 -6.35 -17.34
N GLN A 70 -2.54 -5.43 -17.53
CA GLN A 70 -2.27 -4.01 -17.64
C GLN A 70 -1.74 -3.44 -16.33
N THR A 71 -0.71 -2.60 -16.39
CA THR A 71 -0.21 -1.84 -15.23
C THR A 71 -0.45 -0.36 -15.44
N ASP A 72 -1.22 0.25 -14.55
CA ASP A 72 -1.47 1.69 -14.57
C ASP A 72 -0.30 2.46 -13.96
N TYR A 73 0.26 1.92 -12.87
CA TYR A 73 1.40 2.49 -12.16
C TYR A 73 2.09 1.43 -11.30
N TRP A 74 3.25 1.80 -10.76
CA TRP A 74 4.04 0.95 -9.89
C TRP A 74 4.17 1.56 -8.50
N VAL A 75 4.08 0.72 -7.49
CA VAL A 75 4.42 1.03 -6.09
C VAL A 75 5.58 0.17 -5.65
N PHE A 76 6.12 0.44 -4.46
CA PHE A 76 7.32 -0.26 -4.00
C PHE A 76 7.30 -0.49 -2.49
N LYS A 77 8.17 -1.39 -2.04
CA LYS A 77 8.56 -1.55 -0.64
C LYS A 77 10.08 -1.54 -0.56
N ASP A 78 10.64 -0.65 0.27
CA ASP A 78 12.05 -0.75 0.67
C ASP A 78 12.19 -1.98 1.57
N VAL A 79 13.08 -2.89 1.17
CA VAL A 79 13.38 -4.16 1.83
C VAL A 79 14.87 -4.26 2.17
N SER A 80 15.57 -3.12 2.28
CA SER A 80 17.00 -3.07 2.60
C SER A 80 17.33 -3.77 3.92
N ASP A 81 16.46 -3.66 4.91
CA ASP A 81 16.59 -4.29 6.23
C ASP A 81 16.36 -5.82 6.19
N LEU A 82 15.86 -6.34 5.07
CA LEU A 82 15.60 -7.76 4.84
C LEU A 82 16.65 -8.42 3.94
N LYS A 83 17.71 -7.71 3.55
CA LYS A 83 18.75 -8.26 2.67
C LYS A 83 19.36 -9.55 3.24
N GLY A 84 19.38 -10.60 2.42
CA GLY A 84 19.83 -11.94 2.80
C GLY A 84 18.76 -12.80 3.49
N LYS A 85 17.57 -12.26 3.76
CA LYS A 85 16.41 -13.01 4.27
C LYS A 85 15.48 -13.44 3.13
N THR A 86 14.66 -14.44 3.41
CA THR A 86 13.55 -14.84 2.54
C THR A 86 12.28 -14.14 2.99
N VAL A 87 11.57 -13.53 2.03
CA VAL A 87 10.22 -12.98 2.22
C VAL A 87 9.23 -13.90 1.52
N LYS A 88 8.28 -14.44 2.26
CA LYS A 88 7.13 -15.14 1.70
C LYS A 88 6.00 -14.12 1.47
N ILE A 89 5.45 -14.10 0.27
CA ILE A 89 4.34 -13.23 -0.12
C ILE A 89 3.15 -14.11 -0.48
N THR A 90 2.06 -13.99 0.28
CA THR A 90 0.79 -14.63 -0.02
C THR A 90 -0.17 -13.58 -0.57
N TYR A 91 -0.86 -13.87 -1.67
CA TYR A 91 -1.88 -12.96 -2.24
C TYR A 91 -3.19 -13.70 -2.45
N ARG A 92 -4.29 -13.12 -1.96
CA ARG A 92 -5.63 -13.73 -1.96
C ARG A 92 -6.48 -13.35 -3.19
N GLY A 93 -5.92 -12.59 -4.13
CA GLY A 93 -6.56 -12.23 -5.40
C GLY A 93 -6.14 -13.14 -6.56
N ASP A 94 -6.25 -12.63 -7.79
CA ASP A 94 -5.69 -13.30 -8.98
C ASP A 94 -4.16 -13.40 -8.88
N ASP A 95 -3.63 -14.61 -8.78
CA ASP A 95 -2.23 -14.86 -8.46
C ASP A 95 -1.25 -14.56 -9.62
N GLY A 96 -1.76 -14.35 -10.84
CA GLY A 96 -0.93 -13.99 -12.00
C GLY A 96 -0.10 -12.71 -11.80
N GLY A 97 -0.56 -11.79 -10.93
CA GLY A 97 0.19 -10.59 -10.56
C GLY A 97 1.44 -10.87 -9.72
N LEU A 98 1.50 -11.99 -8.98
CA LEU A 98 2.66 -12.34 -8.14
C LEU A 98 3.93 -12.53 -8.96
N ALA A 99 3.80 -13.14 -10.14
CA ALA A 99 4.92 -13.38 -11.07
C ALA A 99 5.54 -12.09 -11.61
N ARG A 100 4.88 -10.94 -11.43
CA ARG A 100 5.32 -9.62 -11.91
C ARG A 100 5.96 -8.77 -10.83
N ILE A 101 5.97 -9.24 -9.58
CA ILE A 101 6.76 -8.63 -8.52
C ILE A 101 8.24 -8.88 -8.81
N TYR A 102 9.04 -7.82 -8.83
CA TYR A 102 10.48 -7.95 -9.07
C TYR A 102 11.29 -7.10 -8.11
N GLN A 103 12.52 -7.54 -7.84
CA GLN A 103 13.46 -6.77 -7.03
C GLN A 103 14.35 -5.88 -7.90
N ALA A 104 14.67 -4.69 -7.42
CA ALA A 104 15.60 -3.77 -8.07
C ALA A 104 16.31 -2.85 -7.06
N ASP A 105 17.43 -2.25 -7.46
CA ASP A 105 18.11 -1.21 -6.66
C ASP A 105 17.52 0.20 -6.91
N THR A 106 16.58 0.29 -7.84
CA THR A 106 15.87 1.51 -8.23
C THR A 106 14.36 1.29 -8.23
N LEU A 107 13.61 2.39 -8.14
CA LEU A 107 12.16 2.36 -8.27
C LEU A 107 11.74 2.23 -9.73
N ALA A 108 10.62 1.54 -9.98
CA ALA A 108 9.97 1.57 -11.28
C ALA A 108 9.60 3.02 -11.66
N GLY A 109 10.11 3.50 -12.79
CA GLY A 109 9.91 4.88 -13.26
C GLY A 109 10.65 5.95 -12.43
N GLN A 110 11.79 5.59 -11.82
CA GLN A 110 12.61 6.51 -11.03
C GLN A 110 13.06 7.75 -11.82
N ASP A 111 13.35 7.62 -13.12
CA ASP A 111 13.87 8.70 -13.96
C ASP A 111 12.91 9.89 -14.10
N SER A 112 11.61 9.67 -13.91
CA SER A 112 10.59 10.72 -13.96
C SER A 112 10.01 11.06 -12.59
N LEU A 113 10.57 10.50 -11.51
CA LEU A 113 10.06 10.72 -10.17
C LEU A 113 10.22 12.20 -9.80
N TYR A 114 9.14 12.80 -9.32
CA TYR A 114 8.98 14.22 -9.08
C TYR A 114 8.96 15.15 -10.30
N SER A 115 9.13 14.64 -11.52
CA SER A 115 9.03 15.42 -12.76
C SER A 115 7.73 15.11 -13.54
N GLU A 116 6.73 14.49 -12.90
CA GLU A 116 5.47 14.17 -13.54
C GLU A 116 4.62 15.44 -13.81
N ARG A 117 3.81 15.42 -14.87
CA ARG A 117 3.05 16.60 -15.36
C ARG A 117 2.30 17.38 -14.29
N ASN A 118 1.70 16.68 -13.31
CA ASN A 118 0.87 17.27 -12.27
C ASN A 118 1.57 17.30 -10.90
N ARG A 119 2.86 16.98 -10.84
CA ARG A 119 3.62 16.94 -9.59
C ARG A 119 3.97 18.37 -9.14
N PRO A 120 3.47 18.84 -7.99
CA PRO A 120 3.90 20.12 -7.43
C PRO A 120 5.41 20.10 -7.14
N GLN A 121 6.11 21.17 -7.51
CA GLN A 121 7.58 21.25 -7.35
C GLN A 121 8.01 21.87 -6.02
N PHE A 122 7.08 22.48 -5.27
CA PHE A 122 7.36 23.17 -4.00
C PHE A 122 6.32 22.88 -2.91
N HIS A 123 5.47 21.88 -3.11
CA HIS A 123 4.59 21.32 -2.08
C HIS A 123 4.99 19.86 -1.86
N PHE A 124 4.99 19.41 -0.61
CA PHE A 124 5.29 18.02 -0.29
C PHE A 124 4.29 17.08 -0.96
N THR A 125 4.80 16.02 -1.61
CA THR A 125 4.04 14.85 -2.05
C THR A 125 4.92 13.62 -1.88
N THR A 126 4.33 12.45 -1.64
CA THR A 126 5.11 11.21 -1.54
C THR A 126 5.60 10.75 -2.90
N ARG A 127 6.69 9.97 -2.90
CA ARG A 127 7.22 9.31 -4.10
C ARG A 127 6.11 8.55 -4.84
N ARG A 128 5.35 7.73 -4.10
CA ARG A 128 4.22 6.93 -4.59
C ARG A 128 3.13 6.86 -3.51
N GLY A 129 1.94 6.42 -3.90
CA GLY A 129 0.84 6.16 -2.97
C GLY A 129 -0.13 7.32 -2.80
N TRP A 130 -0.94 7.23 -1.75
CA TRP A 130 -1.95 8.21 -1.37
C TRP A 130 -1.58 8.83 -0.03
N ILE A 131 -1.73 10.16 0.08
CA ILE A 131 -1.60 10.88 1.34
C ILE A 131 -2.83 11.74 1.63
N ASN A 132 -3.07 11.98 2.92
CA ASN A 132 -4.05 12.96 3.39
C ASN A 132 -3.47 13.80 4.54
N ASP A 133 -4.04 13.68 5.74
CA ASP A 133 -3.81 14.60 6.85
C ASP A 133 -2.33 14.65 7.24
N PRO A 134 -1.76 15.85 7.51
CA PRO A 134 -0.50 15.96 8.20
C PRO A 134 -0.63 15.46 9.65
N ASN A 135 0.38 14.76 10.13
CA ASN A 135 0.44 14.17 11.47
C ASN A 135 1.76 14.54 12.14
N GLY A 136 1.79 14.42 13.48
CA GLY A 136 3.04 14.44 14.23
C GLY A 136 3.93 15.67 13.99
N LEU A 137 3.36 16.80 13.57
CA LEU A 137 4.14 17.98 13.15
C LEU A 137 4.97 18.50 14.32
N ILE A 138 6.29 18.40 14.20
CA ILE A 138 7.20 18.77 15.28
C ILE A 138 8.50 19.34 14.72
N TYR A 139 9.07 20.31 15.43
CA TYR A 139 10.42 20.79 15.18
C TYR A 139 11.31 20.33 16.33
N HIS A 140 12.40 19.63 15.99
CA HIS A 140 13.32 19.07 16.97
C HIS A 140 14.74 19.06 16.39
N ASP A 141 15.72 19.49 17.20
CA ASP A 141 17.15 19.46 16.87
C ASP A 141 17.53 20.01 15.48
N GLY A 142 16.91 21.12 15.09
CA GLY A 142 17.21 21.79 13.82
C GLY A 142 16.31 21.39 12.66
N GLN A 143 15.42 20.40 12.85
CA GLN A 143 14.73 19.74 11.77
C GLN A 143 13.21 19.81 11.95
N TYR A 144 12.48 20.12 10.88
CA TYR A 144 11.03 19.98 10.81
C TYR A 144 10.68 18.54 10.42
N HIS A 145 9.81 17.91 11.20
CA HIS A 145 9.28 16.59 10.93
C HIS A 145 7.82 16.72 10.45
N LEU A 146 7.57 16.19 9.27
CA LEU A 146 6.25 16.05 8.69
C LEU A 146 5.93 14.55 8.66
N PHE A 147 5.06 14.11 9.57
CA PHE A 147 4.39 12.83 9.41
C PHE A 147 3.08 13.06 8.66
N TYR A 148 2.52 12.01 8.07
CA TYR A 148 1.28 12.11 7.31
C TYR A 148 0.64 10.74 7.16
N GLN A 149 -0.68 10.72 7.07
CA GLN A 149 -1.42 9.52 6.70
C GLN A 149 -0.99 9.07 5.30
N HIS A 150 -0.62 7.80 5.15
CA HIS A 150 -0.01 7.30 3.91
C HIS A 150 -0.51 5.89 3.55
N ASN A 151 -0.99 5.69 2.32
CA ASN A 151 -1.11 4.37 1.70
C ASN A 151 0.02 4.19 0.68
N PRO A 152 1.10 3.46 1.00
CA PRO A 152 2.22 3.27 0.07
C PRO A 152 1.88 2.34 -1.10
N TYR A 153 0.76 1.60 -1.06
CA TYR A 153 0.44 0.54 -2.01
C TYR A 153 -0.60 0.91 -3.07
N GLU A 154 -1.34 2.01 -2.89
CA GLU A 154 -2.34 2.48 -3.86
C GLU A 154 -2.55 3.99 -3.84
N ARG A 155 -3.27 4.50 -4.84
CA ARG A 155 -3.67 5.92 -4.96
C ARG A 155 -5.04 6.24 -4.35
N GLU A 156 -5.47 5.46 -3.37
CA GLU A 156 -6.75 5.64 -2.67
C GLU A 156 -6.58 5.27 -1.18
N TRP A 157 -7.53 5.70 -0.35
CA TRP A 157 -7.51 5.39 1.08
C TRP A 157 -7.66 3.88 1.34
N GLN A 158 -6.66 3.31 2.02
CA GLN A 158 -6.54 1.96 2.60
C GLN A 158 -5.18 1.90 3.33
N ASN A 159 -4.72 0.76 3.88
CA ASN A 159 -3.35 0.53 4.37
C ASN A 159 -2.66 1.74 5.04
N MET A 160 -3.35 2.48 5.89
CA MET A 160 -2.80 3.73 6.42
C MET A 160 -1.65 3.45 7.36
N HIS A 161 -0.50 3.96 6.96
CA HIS A 161 0.73 4.14 7.71
C HIS A 161 0.83 5.60 8.15
N TRP A 162 1.76 5.89 9.06
CA TRP A 162 2.35 7.23 9.11
C TRP A 162 3.59 7.25 8.25
N GLY A 163 3.52 7.93 7.10
CA GLY A 163 4.72 8.29 6.37
C GLY A 163 5.49 9.39 7.10
N HIS A 164 6.75 9.61 6.71
CA HIS A 164 7.64 10.56 7.37
C HIS A 164 8.54 11.27 6.36
N ALA A 165 8.60 12.59 6.47
CA ALA A 165 9.56 13.42 5.77
C ALA A 165 10.16 14.46 6.71
N ILE A 166 11.36 14.91 6.37
CA ILE A 166 12.11 15.89 7.16
C ILE A 166 12.57 17.04 6.29
N SER A 167 12.73 18.22 6.88
CA SER A 167 13.21 19.42 6.19
C SER A 167 13.88 20.38 7.17
N ASP A 168 14.91 21.08 6.72
CA ASP A 168 15.54 22.16 7.49
C ASP A 168 14.83 23.51 7.29
N ASP A 169 13.96 23.64 6.27
CA ASP A 169 13.40 24.93 5.83
C ASP A 169 11.92 24.92 5.43
N LEU A 170 11.21 23.80 5.66
CA LEU A 170 9.80 23.55 5.29
C LEU A 170 9.52 23.53 3.77
N ILE A 171 10.55 23.62 2.93
CA ILE A 171 10.41 23.67 1.46
C ILE A 171 11.09 22.46 0.83
N HIS A 172 12.33 22.16 1.20
CA HIS A 172 13.10 21.04 0.68
C HIS A 172 12.95 19.85 1.61
N TRP A 173 12.18 18.86 1.17
CA TRP A 173 11.83 17.69 1.95
C TRP A 173 12.63 16.46 1.53
N GLU A 174 13.18 15.74 2.50
CA GLU A 174 13.67 14.37 2.35
C GLU A 174 12.63 13.40 2.89
N GLU A 175 12.07 12.55 2.01
CA GLU A 175 11.14 11.49 2.41
C GLU A 175 11.92 10.29 2.99
N LEU A 176 11.57 9.93 4.24
CA LEU A 176 12.12 8.82 5.02
C LEU A 176 11.22 7.58 4.94
N PRO A 177 11.64 6.42 5.49
CA PRO A 177 10.75 5.27 5.63
C PRO A 177 9.50 5.59 6.45
N ASP A 178 8.41 4.85 6.22
CA ASP A 178 7.20 4.97 7.06
C ASP A 178 7.55 4.75 8.54
N ALA A 179 7.04 5.63 9.41
CA ALA A 179 7.33 5.63 10.83
C ALA A 179 6.45 4.68 11.63
N LEU A 180 5.16 4.58 11.26
CA LEU A 180 4.21 3.66 11.88
C LEU A 180 3.51 2.81 10.81
N TYR A 181 3.43 1.51 11.09
CA TYR A 181 2.79 0.52 10.24
C TYR A 181 1.45 0.10 10.83
N PRO A 182 0.45 -0.24 10.01
CA PRO A 182 -0.75 -0.91 10.51
C PRO A 182 -0.38 -2.22 11.21
N ASP A 183 -1.10 -2.55 12.27
CA ASP A 183 -0.91 -3.77 13.06
C ASP A 183 -2.23 -4.50 13.28
N GLU A 184 -2.26 -5.47 14.20
CA GLU A 184 -3.47 -6.24 14.53
C GLU A 184 -4.62 -5.37 15.08
N LEU A 185 -4.33 -4.17 15.58
CA LEU A 185 -5.33 -3.21 16.07
C LEU A 185 -5.88 -2.34 14.94
N GLY A 186 -5.29 -2.43 13.75
CA GLY A 186 -5.78 -1.82 12.52
C GLY A 186 -4.85 -0.75 11.98
N THR A 187 -5.45 0.16 11.22
CA THR A 187 -4.70 1.16 10.48
C THR A 187 -4.33 2.36 11.35
N MET A 188 -3.20 2.99 11.07
CA MET A 188 -2.78 4.19 11.80
C MET A 188 -3.60 5.38 11.33
N PHE A 189 -4.33 6.03 12.24
CA PHE A 189 -5.10 7.24 11.98
C PHE A 189 -4.32 8.49 12.38
N SER A 190 -4.83 9.66 12.00
CA SER A 190 -4.22 10.94 12.28
C SER A 190 -3.96 11.16 13.77
N GLY A 191 -2.87 11.87 14.07
CA GLY A 191 -2.48 12.18 15.44
C GLY A 191 -1.37 13.23 15.53
N SER A 192 -0.84 13.40 16.73
CA SER A 192 0.18 14.40 17.05
C SER A 192 1.39 13.76 17.73
N ALA A 193 2.49 14.50 17.79
CA ALA A 193 3.73 14.11 18.44
C ALA A 193 4.19 15.26 19.35
N VAL A 194 4.88 14.90 20.43
CA VAL A 194 5.47 15.85 21.38
C VAL A 194 6.85 15.38 21.78
N ILE A 195 7.73 16.30 22.16
CA ILE A 195 8.98 15.95 22.83
C ILE A 195 8.70 15.90 24.33
N ASP A 196 8.84 14.71 24.92
CA ASP A 196 8.74 14.49 26.37
C ASP A 196 10.10 14.74 27.04
N TYR A 197 10.46 16.02 27.20
CA TYR A 197 11.77 16.43 27.73
C TYR A 197 12.04 15.90 29.14
N ASP A 198 11.00 15.75 29.96
CA ASP A 198 11.12 15.33 31.36
C ASP A 198 10.96 13.82 31.55
N ASN A 199 10.89 13.04 30.46
CA ASN A 199 10.63 11.59 30.46
C ASN A 199 9.41 11.23 31.34
N THR A 200 8.36 12.04 31.29
CA THR A 200 7.14 11.83 32.08
C THR A 200 6.42 10.54 31.73
N ALA A 201 6.58 10.06 30.49
CA ALA A 201 6.06 8.78 30.02
C ALA A 201 6.95 7.59 30.42
N GLY A 202 8.20 7.82 30.81
CA GLY A 202 9.13 6.77 31.23
C GLY A 202 9.65 5.88 30.10
N PHE A 203 9.60 6.33 28.84
CA PHE A 203 10.05 5.55 27.68
C PHE A 203 11.56 5.67 27.40
N ASN A 204 12.22 6.71 27.90
CA ASN A 204 13.68 6.85 27.80
C ASN A 204 14.37 6.05 28.91
N THR A 205 15.42 5.31 28.56
CA THR A 205 16.26 4.48 29.45
C THR A 205 17.53 5.19 29.90
#